data_AF-A0A972SRS6-F1
#
_entry.id   AF-A0A972SRS6-F1
#
_cell.length_a   1.000
_cell.length_b   1.000
_cell.length_c   1.000
_cell.angle_alpha   90.00
_cell.angle_beta   90.00
_cell.angle_gamma   90.00
#
_symmetry.space_group_name_H-M   'P 1'
#
loop_
_entity.id
_entity.type
_entity.pdbx_description
1 polymer ?
#
loop_
_entity_poly.entity_id
_entity_poly.type
_entity_poly.pdbx_seq_one_letter_code
_entity_poly.pdbx_strand_id
1 'polypeptide(L)' 'MDEILRKIRAGVLETFPDAEGIEITLDTKLGDIPEWDSIAAVNLQTYLQETFPVRIPLDLMSDETTIGELTTFIGKRTAK' A
#
# COMPACT_ATOMS: atom_id res chain seq x y z
N MET A 1 -1.95 2.38 14.35
CA MET A 1 -1.43 2.93 13.06
C MET A 1 -0.25 2.12 12.58
N ASP A 2 0.70 1.77 13.45
CA ASP A 2 1.84 0.90 13.12
C ASP A 2 1.50 -0.45 12.48
N GLU A 3 0.45 -1.14 12.94
CA GLU A 3 0.08 -2.44 12.38
C GLU A 3 -0.36 -2.36 10.92
N ILE A 4 -1.02 -1.26 10.52
CA ILE A 4 -1.48 -1.06 9.16
C ILE A 4 -0.29 -0.79 8.25
N LEU A 5 0.59 0.13 8.66
CA LEU A 5 1.82 0.43 7.93
C LEU A 5 2.69 -0.82 7.77
N ARG A 6 2.82 -1.63 8.83
CA ARG A 6 3.58 -2.88 8.81
C ARG A 6 3.00 -3.89 7.81
N LYS A 7 1.67 -4.01 7.76
CA LYS A 7 0.97 -4.88 6.81
C LYS A 7 1.05 -4.37 5.37
N ILE A 8 0.94 -3.06 5.15
CA ILE A 8 1.14 -2.46 3.82
C ILE A 8 2.58 -2.74 3.37
N ARG A 9 3.57 -2.46 4.23
CA ARG A 9 4.97 -2.76 3.94
C ARG A 9 5.19 -4.23 3.61
N ALA A 10 4.60 -5.15 4.37
CA ALA A 10 4.66 -6.58 4.05
C ALA A 10 4.09 -6.86 2.66
N GLY A 11 2.90 -6.35 2.35
CA GLY A 11 2.29 -6.51 1.02
C GLY A 11 3.12 -5.92 -0.11
N VAL A 12 3.77 -4.77 0.12
CA VAL A 12 4.70 -4.18 -0.84
C VAL A 12 5.91 -5.09 -1.02
N LEU A 13 6.55 -5.60 0.05
CA LEU A 13 7.69 -6.51 -0.07
C LEU A 13 7.33 -7.85 -0.74
N GLU A 14 6.11 -8.34 -0.52
CA GLU A 14 5.62 -9.56 -1.19
C GLU A 14 5.30 -9.33 -2.67
N THR A 15 4.85 -8.14 -3.04
CA THR A 15 4.55 -7.78 -4.44
C THR A 15 5.81 -7.33 -5.19
N PHE A 16 6.74 -6.67 -4.49
CA PHE A 16 7.93 -6.00 -5.00
C PHE A 16 9.14 -6.45 -4.16
N PRO A 17 9.79 -7.57 -4.50
CA PRO A 17 10.98 -8.03 -3.78
C PRO A 17 12.14 -7.02 -3.86
N ASP A 18 12.22 -6.21 -4.93
CA ASP A 18 13.24 -5.16 -5.08
C ASP A 18 13.00 -3.94 -4.16
N ALA A 19 11.78 -3.78 -3.63
CA ALA A 19 11.46 -2.72 -2.67
C ALA A 19 12.03 -2.98 -1.26
N GLU A 20 12.68 -4.12 -1.01
CA GLU A 20 13.34 -4.43 0.27
C GLU A 20 14.45 -3.43 0.61
N GLY A 21 15.05 -2.81 -0.40
CA GLY A 21 16.10 -1.80 -0.25
C GLY A 21 15.61 -0.36 -0.03
N ILE A 22 14.31 -0.08 -0.15
CA ILE A 22 13.77 1.29 0.00
C ILE A 22 13.14 1.51 1.38
N GLU A 23 13.31 2.72 1.92
CA GLU A 23 12.65 3.11 3.16
C GLU A 23 11.20 3.51 2.86
N ILE A 24 10.27 2.58 3.06
CA ILE A 24 8.84 2.85 2.92
C ILE A 24 8.36 3.64 4.13
N THR A 25 8.10 4.93 3.91
CA THR A 25 7.56 5.87 4.89
C THR A 25 6.16 6.31 4.49
N LEU A 26 5.48 7.06 5.36
CA LEU A 26 4.15 7.62 5.06
C LEU A 26 4.17 8.65 3.92
N ASP A 27 5.32 9.27 3.65
CA ASP A 27 5.49 10.25 2.58
C ASP A 27 5.83 9.59 1.24
N THR A 28 6.28 8.33 1.27
CA THR A 28 6.61 7.55 0.07
C THR A 28 5.37 7.41 -0.81
N LYS A 29 5.51 7.82 -2.06
CA LYS A 29 4.49 7.63 -3.10
C LYS A 29 4.53 6.22 -3.63
N LEU A 30 3.38 5.69 -4.02
CA LEU A 30 3.29 4.39 -4.65
C LEU A 30 4.12 4.34 -5.95
N GLY A 31 4.10 5.43 -6.73
CA GLY A 31 4.93 5.56 -7.94
C GLY A 31 6.44 5.63 -7.71
N ASP A 32 6.87 5.88 -6.47
CA ASP A 32 8.29 5.90 -6.11
C ASP A 32 8.81 4.47 -5.81
N ILE A 33 7.90 3.50 -5.67
CA ILE A 33 8.27 2.10 -5.46
C ILE A 33 8.91 1.57 -6.76
N PRO A 34 10.09 0.95 -6.68
CA PRO A 34 10.72 0.34 -7.85
C PRO A 34 9.81 -0.76 -8.42
N GLU A 35 9.76 -0.85 -9.74
CA GLU A 35 8.86 -1.76 -10.47
C GLU A 35 7.36 -1.45 -10.30
N TRP A 36 7.00 -0.24 -9.84
CA TRP A 36 5.62 0.19 -9.78
C TRP A 36 4.99 0.28 -11.17
N ASP A 37 3.96 -0.53 -11.39
CA ASP A 37 3.22 -0.61 -12.64
C ASP A 37 1.72 -0.82 -12.37
N SER A 38 0.90 -0.62 -13.39
CA SER A 38 -0.57 -0.77 -13.28
C SER A 38 -0.98 -2.18 -12.82
N ILE A 39 -0.21 -3.21 -13.19
CA ILE A 39 -0.45 -4.60 -12.76
C ILE A 39 -0.09 -4.77 -11.28
N ALA A 40 1.06 -4.22 -10.86
CA ALA A 40 1.54 -4.35 -9.50
C ALA A 40 0.66 -3.57 -8.51
N ALA A 41 0.11 -2.43 -8.94
CA ALA A 41 -0.93 -1.70 -8.23
C ALA A 41 -2.16 -2.57 -7.94
N VAL A 42 -2.66 -3.33 -8.92
CA VAL A 42 -3.80 -4.25 -8.74
C VAL A 42 -3.45 -5.42 -7.82
N ASN A 43 -2.23 -5.96 -7.91
CA ASN A 43 -1.76 -7.03 -7.02
C ASN A 43 -1.71 -6.56 -5.55
N LEU A 44 -1.08 -5.40 -5.31
CA LEU A 44 -1.03 -4.80 -3.97
C LEU A 44 -2.43 -4.48 -3.46
N GLN A 45 -3.32 -3.95 -4.31
CA GLN A 45 -4.71 -3.68 -3.97
C GLN A 45 -5.45 -4.95 -3.54
N THR A 46 -5.23 -6.05 -4.26
CA THR A 46 -5.83 -7.35 -3.95
C THR A 46 -5.33 -7.83 -2.58
N TYR A 47 -4.01 -7.82 -2.37
CA TYR A 47 -3.40 -8.19 -1.09
C TYR A 47 -3.97 -7.39 0.08
N LEU A 48 -4.06 -6.07 -0.07
CA LEU A 48 -4.58 -5.20 0.97
C LEU A 48 -6.08 -5.46 1.25
N GLN A 49 -6.89 -5.75 0.23
CA GLN A 49 -8.30 -6.11 0.41
C GLN A 49 -8.51 -7.50 1.01
N GLU A 50 -7.57 -8.43 0.83
CA GLU A 50 -7.58 -9.72 1.54
C GLU A 50 -7.11 -9.56 2.99
N THR A 51 -6.13 -8.70 3.22
CA THR A 51 -5.53 -8.44 4.53
C THR A 51 -6.43 -7.60 5.44
N PHE A 52 -7.18 -6.67 4.86
CA PHE A 52 -8.07 -5.76 5.55
C PHE A 52 -9.47 -5.89 4.96
N PRO A 53 -10.54 -6.00 5.78
CA PRO A 53 -11.92 -6.08 5.32
C PRO A 53 -12.45 -4.71 4.83
N VAL A 54 -11.70 -4.06 3.94
CA VAL A 54 -11.98 -2.73 3.40
C VAL A 54 -11.82 -2.78 1.89
N ARG A 55 -12.66 -2.02 1.18
CA ARG A 55 -12.59 -1.91 -0.27
C ARG A 55 -11.74 -0.71 -0.64
N ILE A 56 -10.57 -0.94 -1.21
CA ILE A 56 -9.65 0.13 -1.62
C ILE A 56 -9.99 0.51 -3.07
N PRO A 57 -10.36 1.78 -3.35
CA PRO A 57 -10.57 2.23 -4.71
C PRO A 57 -9.26 2.25 -5.51
N LEU A 58 -9.33 1.97 -6.81
CA LEU A 58 -8.17 2.08 -7.73
C LEU A 58 -7.58 3.48 -7.77
N ASP A 59 -8.39 4.50 -7.51
CA ASP A 59 -7.97 5.90 -7.39
C ASP A 59 -6.86 6.08 -6.34
N LEU A 60 -6.95 5.36 -5.21
CA LEU A 60 -5.93 5.32 -4.16
C LEU A 60 -4.74 4.40 -4.48
N MET A 61 -4.74 3.75 -5.63
CA MET A 61 -3.62 2.97 -6.15
C MET A 61 -2.93 3.72 -7.30
N SER A 62 -3.18 5.02 -7.43
CA SER A 62 -2.46 5.88 -8.37
C SER A 62 -1.03 6.12 -7.91
N ASP A 63 -0.13 6.39 -8.85
CA ASP A 63 1.29 6.66 -8.56
C ASP A 63 1.47 7.86 -7.61
N GLU A 64 0.56 8.83 -7.67
CA GLU A 64 0.55 10.01 -6.81
C GLU A 64 0.14 9.74 -5.36
N THR A 65 -0.49 8.59 -5.10
CA THR A 65 -0.98 8.26 -3.75
C THR A 65 0.18 7.92 -2.84
N THR A 66 0.18 8.45 -1.63
CA THR A 66 1.19 8.12 -0.62
C THR A 66 0.77 6.95 0.24
N ILE A 67 1.76 6.23 0.78
CA ILE A 67 1.51 5.18 1.78
C ILE A 67 0.74 5.77 2.97
N GLY A 68 0.99 7.02 3.36
CA GLY A 68 0.27 7.71 4.43
C GLY A 68 -1.23 7.86 4.17
N GLU A 69 -1.61 8.19 2.93
CA GLU A 69 -3.02 8.24 2.50
C GLU A 69 -3.67 6.86 2.60
N LEU A 70 -3.01 5.81 2.09
CA LEU A 70 -3.49 4.43 2.21
C LEU A 70 -3.64 3.99 3.67
N THR A 71 -2.62 4.25 4.49
CA THR A 71 -2.61 3.87 5.91
C THR A 71 -3.74 4.59 6.66
N THR A 72 -3.97 5.87 6.34
CA THR A 72 -5.06 6.67 6.90
C THR A 72 -6.43 6.17 6.45
N PHE A 73 -6.59 5.85 5.16
CA PHE A 73 -7.84 5.34 4.61
C PHE A 73 -8.23 4.00 5.22
N ILE A 74 -7.29 3.05 5.23
CA ILE A 74 -7.48 1.73 5.84
C ILE A 74 -7.72 1.90 7.34
N GLY A 75 -6.96 2.76 8.02
CA GLY A 75 -7.12 3.07 9.44
C GLY A 75 -8.51 3.59 9.80
N LYS A 76 -9.04 4.53 9.04
CA LYS A 76 -10.41 5.05 9.24
C LYS A 76 -11.50 4.00 9.04
N ARG A 77 -11.27 3.00 8.19
CA ARG A 77 -12.24 1.93 7.88
C ARG A 77 -12.12 0.71 8.80
N THR A 78 -10.93 0.46 9.35
CA THR A 78 -10.63 -0.67 10.23
C THR A 78 -10.69 -0.32 11.71
N ALA A 79 -10.50 0.96 12.07
CA ALA A 79 -10.76 1.46 13.42
C ALA A 79 -12.27 1.46 13.65
N LYS A 80 -12.77 0.41 14.30
CA LYS A 80 -14.14 0.31 14.80
C LYS A 80 -14.10 0.31 16.32
#